data_AF-A0A2A5FQC5-F1
#
_entry.id   AF-A0A2A5FQC5-F1
#
_cell.length_a   1.000
_cell.length_b   1.000
_cell.length_c   1.000
_cell.angle_alpha   90.00
_cell.angle_beta   90.00
_cell.angle_gamma   90.00
#
_symmetry.space_group_name_H-M   'P 1'
#
loop_
_entity.id
_entity.type
_entity.pdbx_description
1 polymer ?
#
loop_
_entity_poly.entity_id
_entity_poly.type
_entity_poly.pdbx_seq_one_letter_code
_entity_poly.pdbx_strand_id
1 'polypeptide(L)'
;MKPYISSFKSLIAFLFVATLLVSCKGCLNDDNLIGDNCYDGILNNGEELIDCGGTICDPCDPCENSLWDALLGEQWVDCGGECGPCDPSFNGQLDPGELGIDCGCDGCPACPELCGDGLPNGFEEGVDCGGPDCDPCPTCVDGEMNGSEIGIDCGGTECDPCPTTGDCTNGLQDGDELYIDCGGSSCPVCEGSIAWKANGQQFYGDGSATATMDGTSIVIAGVSVTTAQIAFIIAEPATGWVNGTVIPMNIATAPGTAGAYESIGSAETYATSNGGNITMELTYVVAGAGGYVTGTFSGNMQSSSSAGVTISQGVFAIPIN
;
A
#
# COMPACT_ATOMS: atom_id res chain seq x y z
N MET A 1 -86.95 54.12 -45.65
CA MET A 1 -86.52 52.74 -45.92
C MET A 1 -85.72 52.22 -44.72
N LYS A 2 -86.24 51.23 -43.99
CA LYS A 2 -85.39 50.19 -43.37
C LYS A 2 -84.67 49.42 -44.50
N PRO A 3 -83.56 48.68 -44.31
CA PRO A 3 -82.80 48.28 -43.11
C PRO A 3 -81.28 48.63 -43.24
N TYR A 4 -80.41 48.54 -42.24
CA TYR A 4 -79.41 47.46 -42.07
C TYR A 4 -78.47 47.82 -40.90
N ILE A 5 -79.00 48.03 -39.69
CA ILE A 5 -78.16 48.32 -38.48
C ILE A 5 -77.90 47.05 -37.65
N SER A 6 -78.36 45.87 -38.11
CA SER A 6 -78.18 44.61 -37.37
C SER A 6 -76.93 43.81 -37.74
N SER A 7 -76.29 44.03 -38.90
CA SER A 7 -75.09 43.26 -39.31
C SER A 7 -73.76 43.90 -38.91
N PHE A 8 -73.75 45.17 -38.52
CA PHE A 8 -72.50 45.86 -38.15
C PHE A 8 -72.06 45.57 -36.71
N LYS A 9 -73.02 45.30 -35.80
CA LYS A 9 -72.73 44.93 -34.41
C LYS A 9 -72.22 43.49 -34.26
N SER A 10 -72.60 42.57 -35.16
CA SER A 10 -72.03 41.21 -35.20
C SER A 10 -70.61 41.16 -35.78
N LEU A 11 -70.25 42.07 -36.69
CA LEU A 11 -68.90 42.10 -37.27
C LEU A 11 -67.86 42.67 -36.29
N ILE A 12 -68.21 43.68 -35.51
CA ILE A 12 -67.32 44.28 -34.50
C ILE A 12 -67.12 43.36 -33.28
N ALA A 13 -68.15 42.60 -32.89
CA ALA A 13 -68.02 41.60 -31.83
C ALA A 13 -67.13 40.41 -32.26
N PHE A 14 -67.17 40.01 -33.54
CA PHE A 14 -66.28 38.96 -34.05
C PHE A 14 -64.82 39.43 -34.20
N LEU A 15 -64.57 40.70 -34.54
CA LEU A 15 -63.20 41.22 -34.65
C LEU A 15 -62.52 41.43 -33.29
N PHE A 16 -63.26 41.76 -32.23
CA PHE A 16 -62.70 41.87 -30.88
C PHE A 16 -62.42 40.51 -30.23
N VAL A 17 -63.21 39.48 -30.55
CA VAL A 17 -62.95 38.11 -30.06
C VAL A 17 -61.81 37.45 -30.85
N ALA A 18 -61.67 37.74 -32.15
CA ALA A 18 -60.58 37.19 -32.97
C ALA A 18 -59.22 37.88 -32.73
N THR A 19 -59.19 39.14 -32.25
CA THR A 19 -57.92 39.80 -31.90
C THR A 19 -57.48 39.55 -30.45
N LEU A 20 -58.38 39.10 -29.56
CA LEU A 20 -57.96 38.57 -28.24
C LEU A 20 -57.35 37.16 -28.32
N LEU A 21 -57.57 36.43 -29.43
CA LEU A 21 -56.99 35.09 -29.65
C LEU A 21 -55.64 35.11 -30.39
N VAL A 22 -55.12 36.28 -30.79
CA VAL A 22 -53.85 36.40 -31.53
C VAL A 22 -52.80 37.24 -30.78
N SER A 23 -53.03 37.56 -29.50
CA SER A 23 -52.03 38.22 -28.64
C SER A 23 -51.45 37.34 -27.53
N CYS A 24 -51.65 36.02 -27.58
CA CYS A 24 -50.90 35.06 -26.75
C CYS A 24 -49.69 34.48 -27.50
N LYS A 25 -48.74 35.35 -27.87
CA LYS A 25 -47.34 34.95 -28.06
C LYS A 25 -46.46 35.98 -27.39
N GLY A 26 -45.95 35.63 -26.21
CA GLY A 26 -44.93 36.42 -25.52
C GLY A 26 -45.34 36.95 -24.14
N CYS A 27 -45.81 36.06 -23.26
CA CYS A 27 -45.06 35.77 -22.05
C CYS A 27 -45.17 34.26 -21.89
N LEU A 28 -44.05 33.57 -22.13
CA LEU A 28 -43.89 32.21 -21.63
C LEU A 28 -44.23 32.26 -20.13
N ASN A 29 -45.08 31.34 -19.70
CA ASN A 29 -45.29 31.09 -18.28
C ASN A 29 -43.92 30.87 -17.62
N ASP A 30 -43.75 31.25 -16.36
CA ASP A 30 -42.62 30.74 -15.57
C ASP A 30 -42.62 29.18 -15.60
N ASP A 31 -43.75 28.55 -15.95
CA ASP A 31 -43.90 27.13 -16.33
C ASP A 31 -43.65 26.81 -17.82
N ASN A 32 -42.65 27.43 -18.47
CA ASN A 32 -41.89 26.69 -19.48
C ASN A 32 -40.76 25.87 -18.82
N LEU A 33 -40.89 25.63 -17.51
CA LEU A 33 -40.38 24.46 -16.83
C LEU A 33 -40.82 23.23 -17.63
N ILE A 34 -39.85 22.58 -18.26
CA ILE A 34 -39.95 21.17 -18.58
C ILE A 34 -40.34 20.51 -17.25
N GLY A 35 -41.56 19.97 -17.15
CA GLY A 35 -42.02 19.36 -15.89
C GLY A 35 -41.08 18.23 -15.49
N ASP A 36 -40.85 18.03 -14.18
CA ASP A 36 -39.85 17.11 -13.60
C ASP A 36 -39.62 15.90 -14.50
N ASN A 37 -38.59 15.97 -15.35
CA ASN A 37 -38.20 14.90 -16.21
C ASN A 37 -36.68 14.86 -16.26
N CYS A 38 -36.19 13.66 -16.51
CA CYS A 38 -34.78 13.30 -16.42
C CYS A 38 -33.99 13.54 -17.72
N TYR A 39 -34.61 14.04 -18.79
CA TYR A 39 -33.96 14.06 -20.10
C TYR A 39 -34.12 15.44 -20.75
N ASP A 40 -33.60 16.45 -20.07
CA ASP A 40 -33.67 17.84 -20.47
C ASP A 40 -32.29 18.49 -20.73
N GLY A 41 -31.21 17.73 -20.51
CA GLY A 41 -29.84 18.10 -20.80
C GLY A 41 -29.26 19.12 -19.82
N ILE A 42 -29.87 19.29 -18.65
CA ILE A 42 -29.39 20.20 -17.60
C ILE A 42 -29.44 19.52 -16.22
N LEU A 43 -28.43 19.75 -15.37
CA LEU A 43 -28.39 19.15 -14.02
C LEU A 43 -29.46 19.79 -13.10
N ASN A 44 -30.59 19.13 -12.89
CA ASN A 44 -31.70 19.64 -12.07
C ASN A 44 -32.45 18.52 -11.31
N ASN A 45 -33.58 18.85 -10.64
CA ASN A 45 -34.52 17.87 -10.06
C ASN A 45 -33.96 16.76 -9.13
N GLY A 46 -32.77 16.96 -8.56
CA GLY A 46 -32.10 16.00 -7.68
C GLY A 46 -31.23 14.97 -8.40
N GLU A 47 -30.88 15.21 -9.66
CA GLU A 47 -29.89 14.48 -10.44
C GLU A 47 -28.48 14.50 -9.82
N GLU A 48 -27.72 13.44 -10.07
CA GLU A 48 -26.31 13.31 -9.65
C GLU A 48 -25.37 13.79 -10.76
N LEU A 49 -25.66 13.45 -12.03
CA LEU A 49 -25.06 14.04 -13.24
C LEU A 49 -26.19 14.43 -14.22
N ILE A 50 -25.86 15.19 -15.27
CA ILE A 50 -26.87 15.65 -16.25
C ILE A 50 -27.67 14.45 -16.77
N ASP A 51 -28.99 14.49 -16.60
CA ASP A 51 -29.93 13.46 -17.05
C ASP A 51 -29.74 12.06 -16.40
N CYS A 52 -29.14 11.96 -15.21
CA CYS A 52 -29.08 10.71 -14.43
C CYS A 52 -28.95 10.91 -12.90
N GLY A 53 -29.27 9.86 -12.13
CA GLY A 53 -29.17 9.85 -10.67
C GLY A 53 -30.32 10.55 -9.94
N GLY A 54 -30.46 10.29 -8.64
CA GLY A 54 -31.59 10.81 -7.86
C GLY A 54 -32.89 10.02 -7.99
N THR A 55 -34.02 10.63 -7.61
CA THR A 55 -35.29 9.90 -7.43
C THR A 55 -36.14 9.73 -8.69
N ILE A 56 -35.84 10.51 -9.74
CA ILE A 56 -36.62 10.57 -10.98
C ILE A 56 -35.90 10.01 -12.19
N CYS A 57 -34.60 9.76 -12.06
CA CYS A 57 -33.74 9.22 -13.11
C CYS A 57 -33.29 7.80 -12.82
N ASP A 58 -32.83 7.12 -13.88
CA ASP A 58 -32.00 5.93 -13.71
C ASP A 58 -30.66 6.32 -13.06
N PRO A 59 -30.02 5.41 -12.30
CA PRO A 59 -28.69 5.67 -11.74
C PRO A 59 -27.70 6.09 -12.84
N CYS A 60 -26.78 6.98 -12.49
CA CYS A 60 -25.73 7.38 -13.41
C CYS A 60 -24.86 6.20 -13.83
N ASP A 61 -24.33 6.29 -15.06
CA ASP A 61 -23.31 5.37 -15.52
C ASP A 61 -22.08 5.56 -14.62
N PRO A 62 -21.68 4.55 -13.84
CA PRO A 62 -20.49 4.66 -13.00
C PRO A 62 -19.24 4.95 -13.82
N CYS A 63 -19.19 4.54 -15.09
CA CYS A 63 -18.04 4.73 -15.98
C CYS A 63 -17.84 6.17 -16.49
N GLU A 64 -18.67 7.14 -16.06
CA GLU A 64 -18.55 8.55 -16.46
C GLU A 64 -18.56 9.50 -15.25
N ASN A 65 -18.27 9.02 -14.05
CA ASN A 65 -18.40 9.79 -12.81
C ASN A 65 -17.09 10.45 -12.33
N SER A 66 -15.95 10.20 -12.98
CA SER A 66 -14.61 10.66 -12.60
C SER A 66 -14.13 10.17 -11.24
N LEU A 67 -14.57 9.00 -10.82
CA LEU A 67 -14.29 8.37 -9.54
C LEU A 67 -13.95 6.89 -9.73
N TRP A 68 -12.82 6.48 -9.16
CA TRP A 68 -12.40 5.08 -9.24
C TRP A 68 -13.29 4.15 -8.39
N ASP A 69 -14.05 3.30 -9.07
CA ASP A 69 -14.99 2.32 -8.53
C ASP A 69 -14.43 0.90 -8.57
N ALA A 70 -13.55 0.57 -7.61
CA ALA A 70 -12.90 -0.74 -7.52
C ALA A 70 -13.86 -1.95 -7.49
N LEU A 71 -15.09 -1.78 -6.98
CA LEU A 71 -16.09 -2.86 -6.92
C LEU A 71 -16.72 -3.20 -8.27
N LEU A 72 -16.64 -2.29 -9.24
CA LEU A 72 -17.10 -2.48 -10.62
C LEU A 72 -15.95 -2.91 -11.56
N GLY A 73 -14.75 -3.07 -10.99
CA GLY A 73 -13.58 -3.57 -11.70
C GLY A 73 -12.86 -2.51 -12.50
N GLU A 74 -13.11 -1.23 -12.25
CA GLU A 74 -12.34 -0.14 -12.84
C GLU A 74 -10.86 -0.27 -12.47
N GLN A 75 -10.03 0.00 -13.46
CA GLN A 75 -8.59 -0.13 -13.44
C GLN A 75 -7.92 1.21 -13.22
N TRP A 76 -8.49 2.31 -13.74
CA TRP A 76 -7.92 3.65 -13.61
C TRP A 76 -8.98 4.74 -13.80
N VAL A 77 -9.22 5.54 -12.76
CA VAL A 77 -10.21 6.64 -12.67
C VAL A 77 -11.65 6.26 -13.08
N ASP A 78 -11.95 5.95 -14.34
CA ASP A 78 -13.30 5.64 -14.88
C ASP A 78 -13.27 4.54 -15.98
N CYS A 79 -12.20 3.75 -16.09
CA CYS A 79 -12.06 2.79 -17.18
C CYS A 79 -11.70 1.39 -16.68
N GLY A 80 -12.02 0.36 -17.45
CA GLY A 80 -11.80 -1.05 -17.11
C GLY A 80 -12.98 -1.74 -16.42
N GLY A 81 -12.91 -3.07 -16.31
CA GLY A 81 -13.97 -3.86 -15.66
C GLY A 81 -15.26 -3.93 -16.48
N GLU A 82 -16.37 -3.48 -15.89
CA GLU A 82 -17.65 -3.32 -16.61
C GLU A 82 -17.65 -2.11 -17.56
N CYS A 83 -16.68 -1.20 -17.42
CA CYS A 83 -16.44 -0.06 -18.31
C CYS A 83 -15.61 -0.44 -19.56
N GLY A 84 -15.52 0.49 -20.51
CA GLY A 84 -14.64 0.34 -21.67
C GLY A 84 -13.17 0.17 -21.27
N PRO A 85 -12.33 -0.45 -22.12
CA PRO A 85 -10.90 -0.57 -21.83
C PRO A 85 -10.26 0.82 -21.70
N CYS A 86 -9.32 0.96 -20.77
CA CYS A 86 -8.55 2.19 -20.60
C CYS A 86 -7.75 2.56 -21.84
N ASP A 87 -7.65 3.85 -22.12
CA ASP A 87 -6.78 4.37 -23.16
C ASP A 87 -5.32 4.11 -22.74
N PRO A 88 -4.45 3.55 -23.60
CA PRO A 88 -3.04 3.38 -23.30
C PRO A 88 -2.29 4.66 -22.91
N SER A 89 -2.84 5.84 -23.21
CA SER A 89 -2.28 7.13 -22.78
C SER A 89 -2.76 7.59 -21.40
N PHE A 90 -3.67 6.85 -20.77
CA PHE A 90 -4.24 7.13 -19.45
C PHE A 90 -4.82 5.85 -18.83
N ASN A 91 -3.96 4.92 -18.43
CA ASN A 91 -4.35 3.65 -17.82
C ASN A 91 -3.57 3.30 -16.54
N GLY A 92 -2.74 4.22 -16.04
CA GLY A 92 -1.92 4.03 -14.85
C GLY A 92 -0.78 3.04 -15.06
N GLN A 93 -0.38 2.78 -16.30
CA GLN A 93 0.72 1.89 -16.65
C GLN A 93 1.72 2.60 -17.55
N LEU A 94 2.98 2.20 -17.48
CA LEU A 94 4.00 2.69 -18.39
C LEU A 94 3.91 1.93 -19.72
N ASP A 95 3.39 2.59 -20.75
CA ASP A 95 3.15 2.00 -22.07
C ASP A 95 4.28 2.29 -23.10
N PRO A 96 4.37 1.50 -24.19
CA PRO A 96 5.36 1.75 -25.24
C PRO A 96 5.15 3.09 -25.94
N GLY A 97 6.11 4.01 -25.76
CA GLY A 97 6.07 5.35 -26.36
C GLY A 97 5.89 6.46 -25.34
N GLU A 98 5.62 6.10 -24.09
CA GLU A 98 5.60 7.01 -22.95
C GLU A 98 7.01 7.20 -22.38
N LEU A 99 7.21 8.33 -21.70
CA LEU A 99 8.45 8.61 -20.97
C LEU A 99 8.34 8.17 -19.50
N GLY A 100 7.19 8.46 -18.87
CA GLY A 100 6.76 8.00 -17.56
C GLY A 100 5.30 7.56 -17.65
N ILE A 101 4.72 7.04 -16.57
CA ILE A 101 3.34 6.51 -16.55
C ILE A 101 2.37 7.59 -17.07
N ASP A 102 1.62 7.30 -18.14
CA ASP A 102 0.62 8.19 -18.75
C ASP A 102 1.17 9.56 -19.23
N CYS A 103 2.48 9.68 -19.51
CA CYS A 103 3.10 10.96 -19.89
C CYS A 103 4.19 10.88 -20.97
N GLY A 104 4.41 12.01 -21.66
CA GLY A 104 5.54 12.16 -22.60
C GLY A 104 5.37 11.47 -23.96
N CYS A 105 4.19 10.89 -24.23
CA CYS A 105 3.76 10.37 -25.54
C CYS A 105 3.00 11.40 -26.40
N ASP A 106 2.75 11.06 -27.67
CA ASP A 106 1.94 11.88 -28.58
C ASP A 106 0.45 11.79 -28.19
N GLY A 107 -0.08 12.86 -27.60
CA GLY A 107 -1.44 12.91 -27.05
C GLY A 107 -1.51 12.92 -25.52
N CYS A 108 -0.37 12.75 -24.85
CA CYS A 108 -0.26 12.68 -23.39
C CYS A 108 0.22 14.01 -22.80
N PRO A 109 -0.08 14.30 -21.53
CA PRO A 109 0.51 15.42 -20.81
C PRO A 109 2.04 15.28 -20.70
N ALA A 110 2.71 16.39 -20.42
CA ALA A 110 4.13 16.37 -20.05
C ALA A 110 4.27 15.86 -18.61
N CYS A 111 5.26 15.01 -18.35
CA CYS A 111 5.44 14.38 -17.03
C CYS A 111 5.48 15.36 -15.83
N PRO A 112 6.09 16.57 -15.94
CA PRO A 112 6.06 17.53 -14.84
C PRO A 112 4.68 18.13 -14.52
N GLU A 113 3.71 18.03 -15.43
CA GLU A 113 2.35 18.55 -15.20
C GLU A 113 1.53 17.62 -14.30
N LEU A 114 2.04 16.43 -14.01
CA LEU A 114 1.32 15.40 -13.24
C LEU A 114 1.58 15.46 -11.74
N CYS A 115 2.63 16.17 -11.29
CA CYS A 115 3.06 16.32 -9.89
C CYS A 115 2.05 16.99 -8.92
N GLY A 116 0.77 17.01 -9.23
CA GLY A 116 -0.30 17.63 -8.45
C GLY A 116 -1.68 17.27 -8.98
N ASP A 117 -1.80 16.18 -9.73
CA ASP A 117 -3.06 15.69 -10.29
C ASP A 117 -3.78 14.69 -9.36
N GLY A 118 -3.12 14.28 -8.28
CA GLY A 118 -3.64 13.38 -7.27
C GLY A 118 -3.54 11.90 -7.63
N LEU A 119 -2.79 11.54 -8.68
CA LEU A 119 -2.63 10.18 -9.17
C LEU A 119 -1.14 9.78 -9.12
N PRO A 120 -0.81 8.51 -8.80
CA PRO A 120 0.57 8.04 -8.80
C PRO A 120 1.05 7.73 -10.22
N ASN A 121 1.38 8.76 -11.00
CA ASN A 121 1.73 8.65 -12.42
C ASN A 121 3.01 9.46 -12.76
N GLY A 122 3.33 9.60 -14.04
CA GLY A 122 4.56 10.26 -14.48
C GLY A 122 5.82 9.53 -14.02
N PHE A 123 6.69 10.24 -13.29
CA PHE A 123 7.92 9.70 -12.71
C PHE A 123 7.89 9.67 -11.17
N GLU A 124 6.70 9.79 -10.59
CA GLU A 124 6.51 9.85 -9.15
C GLU A 124 6.94 8.58 -8.43
N GLU A 125 7.41 8.74 -7.19
CA GLU A 125 7.72 7.65 -6.25
C GLU A 125 6.57 7.43 -5.25
N GLY A 126 5.74 8.45 -5.05
CA GLY A 126 4.46 8.44 -4.32
C GLY A 126 3.52 9.48 -4.93
N VAL A 127 2.24 9.49 -4.54
CA VAL A 127 1.24 10.40 -5.16
C VAL A 127 1.70 11.86 -5.11
N ASP A 128 1.82 12.49 -6.28
CA ASP A 128 2.24 13.89 -6.49
C ASP A 128 3.66 14.21 -5.98
N CYS A 129 4.54 13.20 -5.80
CA CYS A 129 5.87 13.42 -5.23
C CYS A 129 6.95 12.45 -5.74
N GLY A 130 8.21 12.85 -5.60
CA GLY A 130 9.37 12.06 -6.00
C GLY A 130 9.67 12.14 -7.50
N GLY A 131 10.72 11.44 -7.92
CA GLY A 131 11.20 11.52 -9.30
C GLY A 131 11.95 12.81 -9.64
N PRO A 132 12.32 13.00 -10.92
CA PRO A 132 13.10 14.15 -11.38
C PRO A 132 12.29 15.45 -11.50
N ASP A 133 10.97 15.35 -11.59
CA ASP A 133 10.09 16.46 -11.96
C ASP A 133 9.22 16.97 -10.80
N CYS A 134 9.01 16.17 -9.74
CA CYS A 134 8.18 16.54 -8.58
C CYS A 134 9.04 16.84 -7.34
N ASP A 135 8.43 17.48 -6.34
CA ASP A 135 9.09 17.70 -5.04
C ASP A 135 9.33 16.34 -4.34
N PRO A 136 10.39 16.21 -3.52
CA PRO A 136 10.65 14.96 -2.79
C PRO A 136 9.46 14.53 -1.94
N CYS A 137 9.17 13.22 -1.90
CA CYS A 137 8.10 12.71 -1.05
C CYS A 137 8.35 13.04 0.43
N PRO A 138 7.29 13.42 1.17
CA PRO A 138 7.41 13.69 2.60
C PRO A 138 7.72 12.39 3.32
N THR A 139 8.75 12.40 4.14
CA THR A 139 9.17 11.22 4.91
C THR A 139 8.38 11.10 6.21
N CYS A 140 8.04 12.24 6.83
CA CYS A 140 7.54 12.33 8.20
C CYS A 140 6.11 11.81 8.46
N VAL A 141 5.49 11.13 7.49
CA VAL A 141 4.10 10.64 7.56
C VAL A 141 3.87 9.40 6.69
N ASP A 142 4.94 8.79 6.18
CA ASP A 142 4.86 7.68 5.22
C ASP A 142 4.84 6.29 5.88
N GLY A 143 5.00 6.23 7.21
CA GLY A 143 4.96 5.01 8.00
C GLY A 143 6.27 4.22 7.98
N GLU A 144 7.30 4.73 7.32
CA GLU A 144 8.63 4.16 7.26
C GLU A 144 9.61 5.00 8.11
N MET A 145 10.80 4.48 8.37
CA MET A 145 11.87 5.25 9.02
C MET A 145 12.91 5.61 7.96
N ASN A 146 12.81 6.80 7.39
CA ASN A 146 13.68 7.21 6.29
C ASN A 146 14.09 8.71 6.36
N GLY A 147 14.85 9.18 5.37
CA GLY A 147 15.33 10.57 5.35
C GLY A 147 16.21 10.95 6.55
N SER A 148 15.77 11.94 7.33
CA SER A 148 16.48 12.44 8.52
C SER A 148 15.91 11.94 9.85
N GLU A 149 14.89 11.09 9.79
CA GLU A 149 14.14 10.61 10.95
C GLU A 149 15.00 9.81 11.93
N ILE A 150 14.60 9.87 13.20
CA ILE A 150 15.21 9.07 14.28
C ILE A 150 14.20 8.10 14.91
N GLY A 151 12.94 8.14 14.49
CA GLY A 151 11.90 7.14 14.70
C GLY A 151 10.92 7.19 13.52
N ILE A 152 10.04 6.19 13.36
CA ILE A 152 9.08 6.15 12.24
C ILE A 152 8.28 7.46 12.20
N ASP A 153 8.31 8.16 11.06
CA ASP A 153 7.61 9.43 10.83
C ASP A 153 7.97 10.57 11.81
N CYS A 154 9.10 10.51 12.52
CA CYS A 154 9.40 11.50 13.54
C CYS A 154 10.89 11.79 13.79
N GLY A 155 11.12 13.00 14.33
CA GLY A 155 12.41 13.55 14.67
C GLY A 155 13.30 13.87 13.46
N GLY A 156 14.60 14.05 13.67
CA GLY A 156 15.46 14.61 12.63
C GLY A 156 15.37 16.13 12.50
N THR A 157 15.80 16.67 11.36
CA THR A 157 15.73 18.12 11.09
C THR A 157 14.41 18.53 10.44
N GLU A 158 13.77 17.61 9.73
CA GLU A 158 12.59 17.89 8.89
C GLU A 158 11.26 17.45 9.51
N CYS A 159 11.27 16.57 10.54
CA CYS A 159 10.04 16.06 11.16
C CYS A 159 9.81 16.59 12.59
N ASP A 160 8.56 16.53 13.02
CA ASP A 160 8.19 16.84 14.40
C ASP A 160 8.92 15.92 15.39
N PRO A 161 9.34 16.41 16.57
CA PRO A 161 10.00 15.57 17.56
C PRO A 161 9.16 14.34 17.91
N CYS A 162 9.82 13.18 18.02
CA CYS A 162 9.15 11.95 18.39
C CYS A 162 8.35 12.11 19.71
N PRO A 163 7.09 11.65 19.76
CA PRO A 163 6.14 11.97 20.83
C PRO A 163 6.49 11.34 22.20
N THR A 164 7.45 10.40 22.26
CA THR A 164 7.83 9.69 23.48
C THR A 164 9.34 9.67 23.69
N THR A 165 9.76 9.43 24.93
CA THR A 165 11.15 9.06 25.27
C THR A 165 11.45 7.58 24.99
N GLY A 166 10.69 6.91 24.11
CA GLY A 166 10.73 5.45 23.93
C GLY A 166 10.04 4.69 25.06
N ASP A 167 9.16 3.74 24.75
CA ASP A 167 8.84 2.65 25.69
C ASP A 167 9.57 1.39 25.23
N CYS A 168 10.72 1.15 25.86
CA CYS A 168 11.66 0.06 25.55
C CYS A 168 11.12 -1.36 25.81
N THR A 169 9.81 -1.56 25.87
CA THR A 169 9.16 -2.85 26.15
C THR A 169 7.83 -3.05 25.42
N ASN A 170 7.44 -2.14 24.54
CA ASN A 170 6.12 -2.15 23.91
C ASN A 170 6.09 -2.92 22.57
N GLY A 171 7.25 -3.35 22.07
CA GLY A 171 7.38 -4.11 20.83
C GLY A 171 7.23 -3.28 19.57
N LEU A 172 7.32 -1.96 19.68
CA LEU A 172 7.29 -0.99 18.59
C LEU A 172 8.64 -0.26 18.55
N GLN A 173 9.02 0.26 17.38
CA GLN A 173 10.17 1.16 17.28
C GLN A 173 9.66 2.59 17.46
N ASP A 174 9.82 3.16 18.65
CA ASP A 174 9.35 4.51 18.97
C ASP A 174 10.36 5.36 19.77
N GLY A 175 10.08 6.66 19.86
CA GLY A 175 10.99 7.60 20.51
C GLY A 175 12.33 7.76 19.77
N ASP A 176 13.44 7.62 20.49
CA ASP A 176 14.80 7.69 19.93
C ASP A 176 15.51 6.33 19.89
N GLU A 177 14.73 5.24 19.92
CA GLU A 177 15.21 3.86 19.82
C GLU A 177 16.01 3.63 18.53
N LEU A 178 17.13 2.91 18.65
CA LEU A 178 17.91 2.51 17.47
C LEU A 178 17.22 1.36 16.73
N TYR A 179 16.59 0.45 17.47
CA TYR A 179 15.75 -0.65 16.98
C TYR A 179 14.62 -0.89 17.98
N ILE A 180 13.63 -1.72 17.62
CA ILE A 180 12.48 -2.07 18.47
C ILE A 180 12.93 -2.32 19.92
N ASP A 181 12.43 -1.49 20.84
CA ASP A 181 12.64 -1.59 22.29
C ASP A 181 14.10 -1.41 22.78
N CYS A 182 15.04 -0.92 21.95
CA CYS A 182 16.45 -0.79 22.35
C CYS A 182 17.23 0.33 21.65
N GLY A 183 18.35 0.73 22.25
CA GLY A 183 19.23 1.78 21.73
C GLY A 183 18.80 3.19 22.12
N GLY A 184 19.22 4.19 21.34
CA GLY A 184 18.92 5.58 21.68
C GLY A 184 19.60 6.09 22.94
N SER A 185 19.10 7.23 23.46
CA SER A 185 19.56 7.85 24.69
C SER A 185 18.85 7.31 25.94
N SER A 186 17.70 6.67 25.76
CA SER A 186 16.73 6.31 26.78
C SER A 186 16.65 4.79 27.04
N CYS A 187 16.86 3.95 26.02
CA CYS A 187 16.74 2.50 26.12
C CYS A 187 18.09 1.79 26.33
N PRO A 188 18.08 0.55 26.88
CA PRO A 188 19.28 -0.27 26.96
C PRO A 188 19.91 -0.47 25.59
N VAL A 189 21.24 -0.65 25.54
CA VAL A 189 21.91 -0.97 24.26
C VAL A 189 21.29 -2.20 23.62
N CYS A 190 21.18 -2.19 22.29
CA CYS A 190 20.69 -3.33 21.53
C CYS A 190 21.64 -4.51 21.63
N GLU A 191 21.45 -5.35 22.65
CA GLU A 191 22.17 -6.59 22.81
C GLU A 191 21.48 -7.69 22.00
N GLY A 192 22.26 -8.45 21.23
CA GLY A 192 21.73 -9.56 20.46
C GLY A 192 21.18 -10.64 21.37
N SER A 193 20.00 -11.17 21.03
CA SER A 193 19.41 -12.30 21.73
C SER A 193 18.87 -13.34 20.75
N ILE A 194 18.97 -14.60 21.13
CA ILE A 194 18.38 -15.74 20.43
C ILE A 194 18.01 -16.80 21.46
N ALA A 195 16.83 -17.40 21.32
CA ALA A 195 16.36 -18.46 22.20
C ALA A 195 15.64 -19.52 21.39
N TRP A 196 15.71 -20.79 21.83
CA TRP A 196 15.08 -21.89 21.12
C TRP A 196 14.81 -23.07 22.06
N LYS A 197 13.91 -23.97 21.66
CA LYS A 197 13.77 -25.29 22.28
C LYS A 197 14.22 -26.39 21.35
N ALA A 198 15.11 -27.25 21.81
CA ALA A 198 15.46 -28.50 21.11
C ALA A 198 14.85 -29.70 21.84
N ASN A 199 13.96 -30.45 21.18
CA ASN A 199 13.19 -31.56 21.77
C ASN A 199 12.50 -31.18 23.09
N GLY A 200 12.00 -29.93 23.17
CA GLY A 200 11.31 -29.38 24.34
C GLY A 200 12.22 -28.80 25.43
N GLN A 201 13.53 -29.02 25.38
CA GLN A 201 14.49 -28.38 26.29
C GLN A 201 14.80 -26.96 25.83
N GLN A 202 14.64 -25.98 26.73
CA GLN A 202 14.91 -24.56 26.47
C GLN A 202 16.41 -24.26 26.49
N PHE A 203 16.82 -23.44 25.53
CA PHE A 203 18.14 -22.83 25.44
C PHE A 203 18.00 -21.34 25.19
N TYR A 204 19.01 -20.60 25.66
CA TYR A 204 19.21 -19.17 25.41
C TYR A 204 20.61 -19.03 24.82
N GLY A 205 20.80 -18.12 23.87
CA GLY A 205 22.09 -17.75 23.29
C GLY A 205 22.89 -16.85 24.22
N ASP A 206 22.87 -17.12 25.52
CA ASP A 206 23.48 -16.32 26.59
C ASP A 206 25.01 -16.43 26.65
N GLY A 207 25.60 -17.37 25.92
CA GLY A 207 27.05 -17.40 25.65
C GLY A 207 27.45 -16.46 24.51
N SER A 208 26.66 -16.41 23.44
CA SER A 208 26.78 -15.41 22.38
C SER A 208 25.54 -15.42 21.49
N ALA A 209 25.12 -14.25 21.00
CA ALA A 209 24.15 -14.11 19.91
C ALA A 209 24.72 -13.13 18.88
N THR A 210 24.87 -13.57 17.64
CA THR A 210 25.56 -12.80 16.59
C THR A 210 24.78 -12.81 15.29
N ALA A 211 24.74 -11.68 14.60
CA ALA A 211 24.29 -11.57 13.22
C ALA A 211 25.37 -10.85 12.42
N THR A 212 25.69 -11.34 11.24
CA THR A 212 26.70 -10.76 10.33
C THR A 212 26.30 -10.95 8.88
N MET A 213 26.77 -10.07 8.01
CA MET A 213 26.60 -10.25 6.55
C MET A 213 27.67 -11.20 5.99
N ASP A 214 27.24 -12.16 5.17
CA ASP A 214 28.12 -12.95 4.30
C ASP A 214 27.66 -12.78 2.84
N GLY A 215 28.33 -11.88 2.12
CA GLY A 215 27.85 -11.40 0.83
C GLY A 215 26.50 -10.69 0.98
N THR A 216 25.46 -11.22 0.32
CA THR A 216 24.07 -10.73 0.47
C THR A 216 23.26 -11.50 1.51
N SER A 217 23.83 -12.56 2.11
CA SER A 217 23.14 -13.40 3.08
C SER A 217 23.33 -12.87 4.50
N ILE A 218 22.30 -13.04 5.33
CA ILE A 218 22.38 -12.78 6.77
C ILE A 218 22.73 -14.09 7.47
N VAL A 219 23.80 -14.09 8.26
CA VAL A 219 24.21 -15.24 9.09
C VAL A 219 23.89 -14.92 10.53
N ILE A 220 23.02 -15.71 11.16
CA ILE A 220 22.71 -15.59 12.59
C ILE A 220 23.22 -16.83 13.35
N ALA A 221 23.72 -16.64 14.56
CA ALA A 221 24.17 -17.72 15.42
C ALA A 221 23.92 -17.44 16.90
N GLY A 222 23.73 -18.52 17.66
CA GLY A 222 23.48 -18.53 19.09
C GLY A 222 24.28 -19.63 19.77
N VAL A 223 24.94 -19.31 20.88
CA VAL A 223 25.64 -20.27 21.75
C VAL A 223 25.10 -20.11 23.16
N SER A 224 24.64 -21.22 23.76
CA SER A 224 24.26 -21.23 25.16
C SER A 224 25.44 -21.43 26.09
N VAL A 225 25.32 -21.04 27.36
CA VAL A 225 26.30 -21.36 28.42
C VAL A 225 26.46 -22.86 28.64
N THR A 226 25.45 -23.65 28.26
CA THR A 226 25.54 -25.12 28.23
C THR A 226 26.21 -25.66 26.97
N THR A 227 26.80 -24.80 26.13
CA THR A 227 27.52 -25.12 24.89
C THR A 227 26.69 -25.69 23.75
N ALA A 228 25.36 -25.78 23.89
CA ALA A 228 24.50 -26.02 22.73
C ALA A 228 24.52 -24.81 21.81
N GLN A 229 24.57 -25.04 20.50
CA GLN A 229 24.71 -23.99 19.47
C GLN A 229 23.62 -24.12 18.42
N ILE A 230 23.19 -23.00 17.86
CA ILE A 230 22.28 -22.93 16.72
C ILE A 230 22.77 -21.88 15.75
N ALA A 231 22.69 -22.13 14.45
CA ALA A 231 23.13 -21.18 13.44
C ALA A 231 22.30 -21.32 12.16
N PHE A 232 22.13 -20.20 11.47
CA PHE A 232 21.39 -20.11 10.23
C PHE A 232 22.13 -19.20 9.24
N ILE A 233 22.15 -19.63 7.99
CA ILE A 233 22.53 -18.80 6.84
C ILE A 233 21.23 -18.53 6.09
N ILE A 234 20.88 -17.27 5.95
CA ILE A 234 19.64 -16.80 5.35
C ILE A 234 20.03 -16.11 4.03
N ALA A 235 19.80 -16.78 2.91
CA ALA A 235 20.01 -16.16 1.61
C ALA A 235 18.97 -15.07 1.37
N GLU A 236 19.39 -14.02 0.64
CA GLU A 236 18.50 -12.93 0.25
C GLU A 236 17.26 -13.47 -0.50
N PRO A 237 16.04 -13.16 -0.03
CA PRO A 237 14.82 -13.54 -0.74
C PRO A 237 14.75 -12.89 -2.13
N ALA A 238 14.06 -13.52 -3.08
CA ALA A 238 13.88 -12.98 -4.43
C ALA A 238 13.16 -11.61 -4.45
N THR A 239 12.38 -11.32 -3.42
CA THR A 239 11.68 -10.04 -3.19
C THR A 239 12.55 -9.01 -2.47
N GLY A 240 13.82 -9.34 -2.17
CA GLY A 240 14.66 -8.57 -1.27
C GLY A 240 14.31 -8.78 0.21
N TRP A 241 14.96 -8.01 1.07
CA TRP A 241 14.72 -8.01 2.52
C TRP A 241 13.48 -7.20 2.85
N VAL A 242 12.38 -7.90 3.14
CA VAL A 242 11.08 -7.27 3.46
C VAL A 242 10.56 -7.84 4.78
N ASN A 243 9.95 -6.99 5.61
CA ASN A 243 9.31 -7.39 6.85
C ASN A 243 8.15 -8.37 6.60
N GLY A 244 7.99 -9.36 7.48
CA GLY A 244 7.00 -10.43 7.34
C GLY A 244 7.42 -11.56 6.38
N THR A 245 8.63 -11.53 5.82
CA THR A 245 9.08 -12.58 4.88
C THR A 245 9.22 -13.93 5.59
N VAL A 246 8.58 -14.97 5.03
CA VAL A 246 8.72 -16.36 5.48
C VAL A 246 9.72 -17.10 4.61
N ILE A 247 10.78 -17.60 5.23
CA ILE A 247 11.92 -18.24 4.59
C ILE A 247 11.95 -19.73 4.96
N PRO A 248 11.63 -20.64 4.02
CA PRO A 248 11.83 -22.06 4.22
C PRO A 248 13.32 -22.40 4.10
N MET A 249 13.85 -23.10 5.09
CA MET A 249 15.25 -23.55 5.14
C MET A 249 15.30 -25.04 4.81
N ASN A 250 15.14 -25.34 3.53
CA ASN A 250 15.28 -26.68 2.99
C ASN A 250 16.10 -26.56 1.71
N ILE A 251 17.28 -27.18 1.70
CA ILE A 251 18.24 -27.05 0.60
C ILE A 251 17.68 -27.54 -0.75
N ALA A 252 16.65 -28.40 -0.74
CA ALA A 252 15.99 -28.87 -1.95
C ALA A 252 15.06 -27.82 -2.57
N THR A 253 14.48 -26.92 -1.76
CA THR A 253 13.47 -25.94 -2.21
C THR A 253 13.92 -24.49 -2.09
N ALA A 254 14.95 -24.21 -1.30
CA ALA A 254 15.52 -22.89 -1.05
C ALA A 254 17.06 -23.01 -0.95
N PRO A 255 17.75 -23.20 -2.08
CA PRO A 255 19.21 -23.29 -2.10
C PRO A 255 19.84 -21.97 -1.63
N GLY A 256 20.90 -22.07 -0.82
CA GLY A 256 21.58 -20.92 -0.20
C GLY A 256 21.16 -20.67 1.24
N THR A 257 19.95 -21.08 1.63
CA THR A 257 19.49 -21.02 3.01
C THR A 257 19.72 -22.34 3.73
N ALA A 258 20.28 -22.30 4.95
CA ALA A 258 20.57 -23.49 5.73
C ALA A 258 20.48 -23.22 7.24
N GLY A 259 20.13 -24.26 8.00
CA GLY A 259 20.13 -24.23 9.47
C GLY A 259 20.89 -25.40 10.04
N ALA A 260 21.56 -25.16 11.17
CA ALA A 260 22.30 -26.16 11.93
C ALA A 260 22.05 -25.99 13.43
N TYR A 261 22.03 -27.12 14.14
CA TYR A 261 21.96 -27.19 15.59
C TYR A 261 22.98 -28.20 16.10
N GLU A 262 23.74 -27.81 17.11
CA GLU A 262 24.68 -28.66 17.82
C GLU A 262 24.23 -28.80 19.27
N SER A 263 24.05 -30.05 19.70
CA SER A 263 23.66 -30.35 21.07
C SER A 263 24.80 -30.07 22.06
N ILE A 264 24.45 -30.01 23.36
CA ILE A 264 25.37 -29.74 24.47
C ILE A 264 26.68 -30.52 24.31
N GLY A 265 27.81 -29.80 24.35
CA GLY A 265 29.15 -30.37 24.31
C GLY A 265 29.48 -31.08 23.00
N SER A 266 28.88 -30.66 21.89
CA SER A 266 29.10 -31.25 20.56
C SER A 266 28.72 -32.73 20.46
N ALA A 267 27.79 -33.19 21.30
CA ALA A 267 27.45 -34.61 21.40
C ALA A 267 26.90 -35.17 20.06
N GLU A 268 26.05 -34.39 19.41
CA GLU A 268 25.44 -34.67 18.11
C GLU A 268 25.17 -33.35 17.37
N THR A 269 25.30 -33.40 16.04
CA THR A 269 25.03 -32.28 15.13
C THR A 269 23.86 -32.59 14.21
N TYR A 270 23.04 -31.59 13.96
CA TYR A 270 21.84 -31.66 13.15
C TYR A 270 21.85 -30.51 12.15
N ALA A 271 21.36 -30.76 10.94
CA ALA A 271 21.27 -29.75 9.90
C ALA A 271 20.03 -29.94 9.04
N THR A 272 19.55 -28.86 8.42
CA THR A 272 18.51 -28.94 7.39
C THR A 272 19.01 -29.61 6.12
N SER A 273 20.31 -29.51 5.82
CA SER A 273 20.96 -30.18 4.69
C SER A 273 20.94 -31.71 4.76
N ASN A 274 20.70 -32.30 5.94
CA ASN A 274 20.55 -33.74 6.13
C ASN A 274 19.10 -34.23 5.97
N GLY A 275 18.20 -33.40 5.43
CA GLY A 275 16.77 -33.74 5.23
C GLY A 275 15.81 -33.07 6.23
N GLY A 276 16.30 -32.07 6.98
CA GLY A 276 15.47 -31.23 7.84
C GLY A 276 14.75 -30.12 7.10
N ASN A 277 13.80 -29.49 7.78
CA ASN A 277 13.09 -28.31 7.31
C ASN A 277 12.84 -27.37 8.50
N ILE A 278 13.38 -26.16 8.42
CA ILE A 278 13.06 -25.08 9.36
C ILE A 278 12.30 -24.02 8.58
N THR A 279 11.25 -23.48 9.17
CA THR A 279 10.59 -22.26 8.70
C THR A 279 11.06 -21.12 9.59
N MET A 280 11.57 -20.07 8.97
CA MET A 280 11.93 -18.81 9.62
C MET A 280 10.99 -17.71 9.13
N GLU A 281 10.55 -16.85 10.03
CA GLU A 281 9.77 -15.66 9.69
C GLU A 281 10.53 -14.44 10.20
N LEU A 282 10.83 -13.51 9.30
CA LEU A 282 11.47 -12.25 9.64
C LEU A 282 10.37 -11.26 10.00
N THR A 283 10.28 -10.88 11.28
CA THR A 283 9.31 -9.87 11.71
C THR A 283 9.78 -8.47 11.33
N TYR A 284 11.09 -8.22 11.44
CA TYR A 284 11.72 -6.99 10.97
C TYR A 284 13.15 -7.26 10.50
N VAL A 285 13.53 -6.67 9.36
CA VAL A 285 14.86 -6.85 8.77
C VAL A 285 15.33 -5.57 8.09
N VAL A 286 16.45 -5.05 8.56
CA VAL A 286 17.27 -4.06 7.87
C VAL A 286 18.62 -4.72 7.63
N ALA A 287 18.87 -5.15 6.39
CA ALA A 287 20.11 -5.84 6.04
C ALA A 287 21.30 -4.87 5.93
N GLY A 288 22.51 -5.41 6.09
CA GLY A 288 23.75 -4.62 6.03
C GLY A 288 24.45 -4.49 7.39
N ALA A 289 25.72 -4.08 7.37
CA ALA A 289 26.47 -3.82 8.60
C ALA A 289 25.89 -2.60 9.31
N GLY A 290 25.61 -2.75 10.61
CA GLY A 290 24.85 -1.77 11.38
C GLY A 290 23.35 -1.83 11.13
N GLY A 291 22.83 -2.92 10.56
CA GLY A 291 21.41 -3.21 10.47
C GLY A 291 20.89 -4.05 11.65
N TYR A 292 19.67 -4.59 11.53
CA TYR A 292 19.04 -5.40 12.57
C TYR A 292 18.13 -6.46 11.97
N VAL A 293 18.08 -7.62 12.62
CA VAL A 293 17.22 -8.72 12.19
C VAL A 293 16.50 -9.32 13.40
N THR A 294 15.19 -9.44 13.29
CA THR A 294 14.35 -10.11 14.29
C THR A 294 13.33 -11.00 13.62
N GLY A 295 12.95 -12.06 14.34
CA GLY A 295 12.02 -13.03 13.81
C GLY A 295 11.86 -14.25 14.69
N THR A 296 11.16 -15.22 14.12
CA THR A 296 10.92 -16.52 14.75
C THR A 296 11.39 -17.65 13.85
N PHE A 297 11.65 -18.82 14.44
CA PHE A 297 11.94 -20.03 13.67
C PHE A 297 11.44 -21.29 14.38
N SER A 298 11.04 -22.28 13.58
CA SER A 298 10.65 -23.60 14.08
C SER A 298 10.71 -24.66 12.99
N GLY A 299 10.74 -25.92 13.38
CA GLY A 299 10.72 -27.06 12.47
C GLY A 299 11.58 -28.22 12.97
N ASN A 300 12.21 -28.94 12.05
CA ASN A 300 13.02 -30.11 12.35
C ASN A 300 14.36 -30.08 11.62
N MET A 301 15.40 -30.63 12.26
CA MET A 301 16.70 -30.89 11.64
C MET A 301 17.05 -32.36 11.80
N GLN A 302 17.98 -32.86 10.98
CA GLN A 302 18.42 -34.25 11.02
C GLN A 302 19.94 -34.36 11.15
N SER A 303 20.41 -35.37 11.86
CA SER A 303 21.82 -35.75 11.89
C SER A 303 22.20 -36.54 10.63
N SER A 304 23.50 -36.75 10.41
CA SER A 304 24.00 -37.62 9.34
C SER A 304 23.57 -39.09 9.52
N SER A 305 23.22 -39.49 10.75
CA SER A 305 22.67 -40.81 11.09
C SER A 305 21.13 -40.88 11.02
N SER A 306 20.48 -39.86 10.45
CA SER A 306 19.02 -39.73 10.32
C SER A 306 18.26 -39.59 11.65
N ALA A 307 18.95 -39.27 12.75
CA ALA A 307 18.29 -38.90 13.99
C ALA A 307 17.67 -37.51 13.87
N GLY A 308 16.41 -37.35 14.28
CA GLY A 308 15.71 -36.07 14.23
C GLY A 308 15.85 -35.25 15.50
N VAL A 309 15.87 -33.92 15.35
CA VAL A 309 15.64 -32.96 16.43
C VAL A 309 14.51 -32.01 16.04
N THR A 310 13.60 -31.75 16.96
CA THR A 310 12.57 -30.73 16.80
C THR A 310 13.05 -29.43 17.41
N ILE A 311 13.11 -28.37 16.60
CA ILE A 311 13.37 -27.01 17.04
C ILE A 311 12.05 -26.26 17.11
N SER A 312 11.74 -25.66 18.25
CA SER A 312 10.45 -24.98 18.48
C SER A 312 10.64 -23.72 19.32
N GLN A 313 9.68 -22.80 19.22
CA GLN A 313 9.70 -21.52 19.94
C GLN A 313 11.05 -20.78 19.77
N GLY A 314 11.60 -20.85 18.56
CA GLY A 314 12.78 -20.09 18.19
C GLY A 314 12.42 -18.62 18.04
N VAL A 315 13.14 -17.74 18.71
CA VAL A 315 13.01 -16.29 18.61
C VAL A 315 14.39 -15.67 18.58
N PHE A 316 14.56 -14.59 17.83
CA PHE A 316 15.81 -13.83 17.80
C PHE A 316 15.54 -12.35 17.55
N ALA A 317 16.44 -11.52 18.06
CA ALA A 317 16.49 -10.09 17.82
C ALA A 317 17.97 -9.68 17.97
N ILE A 318 18.65 -9.45 16.85
CA ILE A 318 20.12 -9.36 16.82
C ILE A 318 20.56 -8.20 15.90
N PRO A 319 21.41 -7.28 16.37
CA PRO A 319 22.06 -6.31 15.50
C PRO A 319 23.07 -6.98 14.59
N ILE A 320 23.08 -6.57 13.33
CA ILE A 320 23.98 -7.08 12.29
C ILE A 320 25.27 -6.28 12.36
N ASN A 321 26.38 -6.97 12.65
CA ASN A 321 27.73 -6.37 12.71
C ASN A 321 28.56 -6.69 11.46
#